data_AF-A0A1G6PZR4-F1
#
_entry.id   AF-A0A1G6PZR4-F1
#
_cell.length_a   1.000
_cell.length_b   1.000
_cell.length_c   1.000
_cell.angle_alpha   90.00
_cell.angle_beta   90.00
_cell.angle_gamma   90.00
#
_symmetry.space_group_name_H-M   'P 1'
#
loop_
_entity.id
_entity.type
_entity.pdbx_description
1 polymer ?
#
loop_
_entity_poly.entity_id
_entity_poly.type
_entity_poly.pdbx_seq_one_letter_code
_entity_poly.pdbx_strand_id
1 'polypeptide(L)'
;MTDSSTEFPAPVRIEVFVHAHTSAAVVEPLKDLVARARRLEDAIGAAVHVETWTAVRPALEELSDSGPSITGTVEAFQSWADQEGYDLEPAFDWRETPSVTGHRAAEVRVPTACVAVYADGDLQCVAPCTDGDRSYTVMDCLARLEEGVIEPEPLDTRERTDVSRGASDSDESAQNAERYARSEELE
;
A
#
# COMPACT_ATOMS: atom_id res chain seq x y z
N MET A 1 -19.64 -28.84 -26.55
CA MET A 1 -20.39 -28.48 -25.35
C MET A 1 -19.57 -27.41 -24.68
N THR A 2 -20.11 -26.19 -24.64
CA THR A 2 -19.46 -25.02 -24.07
C THR A 2 -19.28 -25.25 -22.58
N ASP A 3 -18.04 -25.43 -22.15
CA ASP A 3 -17.66 -25.18 -20.76
C ASP A 3 -17.72 -23.66 -20.60
N SER A 4 -18.91 -23.18 -20.20
CA SER A 4 -19.07 -21.84 -19.68
C SER A 4 -18.38 -21.83 -18.33
N SER A 5 -17.04 -21.77 -18.34
CA SER A 5 -16.26 -21.32 -17.21
C SER A 5 -16.87 -20.00 -16.80
N THR A 6 -17.65 -20.05 -15.73
CA THR A 6 -18.03 -18.86 -15.02
C THR A 6 -16.69 -18.31 -14.54
N GLU A 7 -16.18 -17.30 -15.25
CA GLU A 7 -15.18 -16.39 -14.72
C GLU A 7 -15.84 -15.76 -13.49
N PHE A 8 -15.79 -16.50 -12.38
CA PHE A 8 -16.06 -15.92 -11.09
C PHE A 8 -14.98 -14.85 -10.94
N PRO A 9 -15.35 -13.59 -10.70
CA PRO A 9 -14.35 -12.60 -10.35
C PRO A 9 -13.51 -13.21 -9.22
N ALA A 10 -12.20 -13.06 -9.34
CA ALA A 10 -11.21 -13.40 -8.32
C ALA A 10 -11.83 -13.23 -6.91
N PRO A 11 -11.81 -14.25 -6.03
CA PRO A 11 -12.46 -14.12 -4.74
C PRO A 11 -11.84 -12.96 -3.97
N VAL A 12 -12.60 -11.88 -3.80
CA VAL A 12 -12.18 -10.70 -3.06
C VAL A 12 -12.36 -11.00 -1.58
N ARG A 13 -11.29 -10.84 -0.80
CA ARG A 13 -11.33 -10.96 0.66
C ARG A 13 -10.97 -9.62 1.28
N ILE A 14 -11.81 -9.15 2.18
CA ILE A 14 -11.66 -7.87 2.85
C ILE A 14 -11.45 -8.16 4.33
N GLU A 15 -10.32 -7.74 4.87
CA GLU A 15 -9.99 -7.84 6.29
C GLU A 15 -10.08 -6.45 6.92
N VAL A 16 -10.96 -6.29 7.91
CA VAL A 16 -11.16 -5.06 8.66
C VAL A 16 -10.59 -5.22 10.05
N PHE A 17 -9.55 -4.47 10.37
CA PHE A 17 -8.91 -4.46 11.68
C PHE A 17 -9.41 -3.27 12.49
N VAL A 18 -9.88 -3.51 13.72
CA VAL A 18 -10.32 -2.45 14.64
C VAL A 18 -9.54 -2.49 15.95
N HIS A 19 -9.14 -1.34 16.47
CA HIS A 19 -8.38 -1.27 17.72
C HIS A 19 -9.22 -1.68 18.92
N ALA A 20 -8.77 -2.69 19.67
CA ALA A 20 -9.55 -3.31 20.75
C ALA A 20 -9.82 -2.34 21.92
N HIS A 21 -8.88 -1.42 22.17
CA HIS A 21 -9.01 -0.40 23.21
C HIS A 21 -9.32 0.94 22.57
N THR A 22 -10.58 1.14 22.24
CA THR A 22 -11.07 2.38 21.64
C THR A 22 -12.01 3.12 22.56
N SER A 23 -12.08 4.44 22.42
CA SER A 23 -12.98 5.26 23.23
C SER A 23 -14.44 5.01 22.85
N ALA A 24 -15.38 5.16 23.79
CA ALA A 24 -16.82 5.02 23.50
C ALA A 24 -17.30 5.96 22.38
N ALA A 25 -16.63 7.10 22.20
CA ALA A 25 -16.96 8.10 21.17
C ALA A 25 -16.80 7.59 19.73
N VAL A 26 -16.01 6.53 19.50
CA VAL A 26 -15.77 6.00 18.14
C VAL A 26 -16.40 4.63 17.91
N VAL A 27 -17.10 4.08 18.89
CA VAL A 27 -17.76 2.76 18.76
C VAL A 27 -18.86 2.77 17.69
N GLU A 28 -19.72 3.79 17.67
CA GLU A 28 -20.78 3.90 16.65
C GLU A 28 -20.19 4.10 15.24
N PRO A 29 -19.24 5.04 15.02
CA PRO A 29 -18.52 5.12 13.74
C PRO A 29 -17.88 3.80 13.28
N LEU A 30 -17.28 3.02 14.19
CA LEU A 30 -16.70 1.73 13.86
C LEU A 30 -17.76 0.68 13.50
N LYS A 31 -18.92 0.69 14.16
CA LYS A 31 -20.04 -0.18 13.79
C LYS A 31 -20.55 0.16 12.39
N ASP A 32 -20.69 1.44 12.07
CA ASP A 32 -21.14 1.88 10.75
C ASP A 32 -20.13 1.49 9.67
N LEU A 33 -18.83 1.62 9.95
CA LEU A 33 -17.74 1.17 9.08
C LEU A 33 -17.80 -0.35 8.83
N VAL A 34 -17.92 -1.15 9.89
CA VAL A 34 -18.03 -2.62 9.77
C VAL A 34 -19.32 -3.02 9.04
N ALA A 35 -20.43 -2.37 9.33
CA ALA A 35 -21.69 -2.61 8.63
C ALA A 35 -21.59 -2.26 7.15
N ARG A 36 -20.84 -1.21 6.80
CA ARG A 36 -20.56 -0.84 5.41
C ARG A 36 -19.70 -1.89 4.72
N ALA A 37 -18.62 -2.34 5.35
CA ALA A 37 -17.78 -3.40 4.80
C ALA A 37 -18.59 -4.68 4.53
N ARG A 38 -19.45 -5.10 5.47
CA ARG A 38 -20.30 -6.29 5.29
C ARG A 38 -21.30 -6.19 4.14
N ARG A 39 -21.71 -4.99 3.73
CA ARG A 39 -22.56 -4.84 2.53
C ARG A 39 -21.84 -5.26 1.25
N LEU A 40 -20.51 -5.28 1.23
CA LEU A 40 -19.72 -5.74 0.09
C LEU A 40 -19.83 -7.26 -0.13
N GLU A 41 -20.20 -8.02 0.90
CA GLU A 41 -20.49 -9.45 0.76
C GLU A 41 -21.64 -9.68 -0.23
N ASP A 42 -22.71 -8.90 -0.10
CA ASP A 42 -23.87 -8.98 -0.99
C ASP A 42 -23.66 -8.23 -2.31
N ALA A 43 -22.92 -7.10 -2.29
CA ALA A 43 -22.78 -6.23 -3.45
C ALA A 43 -21.81 -6.78 -4.50
N ILE A 44 -20.67 -7.32 -4.07
CA ILE A 44 -19.57 -7.77 -4.95
C ILE A 44 -19.15 -9.22 -4.68
N GLY A 45 -19.82 -9.94 -3.78
CA GLY A 45 -19.47 -11.32 -3.44
C GLY A 45 -18.18 -11.45 -2.63
N ALA A 46 -17.75 -10.38 -1.95
CA ALA A 46 -16.54 -10.40 -1.16
C ALA A 46 -16.70 -11.24 0.13
N ALA A 47 -15.62 -11.83 0.63
CA ALA A 47 -15.57 -12.39 1.98
C ALA A 47 -15.07 -11.34 2.96
N VAL A 48 -15.88 -10.92 3.94
CA VAL A 48 -15.50 -9.88 4.91
C VAL A 48 -15.16 -10.48 6.27
N HIS A 49 -13.93 -10.29 6.70
CA HIS A 49 -13.44 -10.67 8.02
C HIS A 49 -13.21 -9.43 8.88
N VAL A 50 -13.58 -9.51 10.15
CA VAL A 50 -13.40 -8.41 11.11
C VAL A 50 -12.57 -8.92 12.27
N GLU A 51 -11.42 -8.31 12.49
CA GLU A 51 -10.47 -8.67 13.54
C GLU A 51 -10.20 -7.49 14.46
N THR A 52 -9.89 -7.79 15.72
CA THR A 52 -9.48 -6.77 16.68
C THR A 52 -7.99 -6.86 16.94
N TRP A 53 -7.29 -5.73 16.89
CA TRP A 53 -5.86 -5.66 17.19
C TRP A 53 -5.54 -4.60 18.23
N THR A 54 -4.33 -4.66 18.78
CA THR A 54 -3.79 -3.64 19.69
C THR A 54 -2.34 -3.35 19.33
N ALA A 55 -1.83 -2.19 19.74
CA ALA A 55 -0.39 -1.96 19.67
C ALA A 55 0.37 -3.09 20.40
N VAL A 56 1.44 -3.58 19.80
CA VAL A 56 2.28 -4.65 20.34
C VAL A 56 3.74 -4.23 20.41
N ARG A 57 4.49 -4.91 21.28
CA ARG A 57 5.94 -4.85 21.30
C ARG A 57 6.45 -6.14 20.63
N PRO A 58 7.16 -6.08 19.50
CA PRO A 58 7.62 -7.27 18.79
C PRO A 58 8.34 -8.28 19.69
N ALA A 59 9.24 -7.80 20.56
CA ALA A 59 9.97 -8.64 21.50
C ALA A 59 9.08 -9.38 22.51
N LEU A 60 7.86 -8.91 22.78
CA LEU A 60 6.89 -9.59 23.65
C LEU A 60 6.02 -10.57 22.85
N GLU A 61 5.77 -10.26 21.58
CA GLU A 61 5.02 -11.11 20.66
C GLU A 61 5.82 -12.36 20.28
N GLU A 62 7.14 -12.23 20.07
CA GLU A 62 8.05 -13.38 19.87
C GLU A 62 8.03 -14.41 21.01
N LEU A 63 7.67 -13.96 22.22
CA LEU A 63 7.56 -14.81 23.41
C LEU A 63 6.18 -15.43 23.59
N SER A 64 5.21 -15.06 22.76
CA SER A 64 3.82 -15.49 22.83
C SER A 64 3.57 -16.67 21.89
N ASP A 65 3.05 -17.77 22.42
CA ASP A 65 2.50 -18.88 21.62
C ASP A 65 1.11 -18.53 21.02
N SER A 66 0.64 -17.29 21.22
CA SER A 66 -0.72 -16.86 20.90
C SER A 66 -0.81 -16.23 19.50
N GLY A 67 -1.66 -16.80 18.64
CA GLY A 67 -2.29 -16.13 17.50
C GLY A 67 -1.39 -15.62 16.36
N PRO A 68 -2.00 -15.05 15.30
CA PRO A 68 -1.26 -14.40 14.22
C PRO A 68 -0.50 -13.15 14.73
N SER A 69 0.73 -12.97 14.24
CA SER A 69 1.61 -11.87 14.62
C SER A 69 1.14 -10.56 14.01
N ILE A 70 0.76 -9.61 14.86
CA ILE A 70 0.41 -8.24 14.46
C ILE A 70 1.63 -7.57 13.83
N THR A 71 2.83 -7.82 14.37
CA THR A 71 4.08 -7.31 13.78
C THR A 71 4.25 -7.80 12.34
N GLY A 72 4.11 -9.10 12.09
CA GLY A 72 4.22 -9.69 10.76
C GLY A 72 3.15 -9.19 9.78
N THR A 73 1.92 -8.96 10.25
CA THR A 73 0.86 -8.34 9.44
C THR A 73 1.23 -6.90 9.05
N VAL A 74 1.72 -6.10 10.00
CA VAL A 74 2.13 -4.71 9.72
C VAL A 74 3.34 -4.66 8.79
N GLU A 75 4.30 -5.57 8.93
CA GLU A 75 5.43 -5.71 8.00
C GLU A 75 4.98 -6.06 6.58
N ALA A 76 4.01 -6.98 6.45
CA ALA A 76 3.44 -7.32 5.14
C ALA A 76 2.75 -6.11 4.48
N PHE A 77 2.02 -5.31 5.27
CA PHE A 77 1.39 -4.08 4.77
C PHE A 77 2.41 -3.02 4.36
N GLN A 78 3.49 -2.85 5.12
CA GLN A 78 4.56 -1.93 4.76
C GLN A 78 5.29 -2.37 3.50
N SER A 79 5.60 -3.67 3.40
CA SER A 79 6.20 -4.22 2.18
C SER A 79 5.31 -4.01 0.96
N TRP A 80 3.99 -4.12 1.09
CA TRP A 80 3.06 -3.80 0.01
C TRP A 80 3.13 -2.30 -0.34
N ALA A 81 3.05 -1.43 0.66
CA ALA A 81 3.06 0.01 0.46
C ALA A 81 4.34 0.47 -0.25
N ASP A 82 5.50 -0.02 0.18
CA ASP A 82 6.81 0.28 -0.42
C ASP A 82 6.89 -0.17 -1.90
N GLN A 83 6.28 -1.31 -2.23
CA GLN A 83 6.27 -1.85 -3.60
C GLN A 83 5.35 -1.06 -4.53
N GLU A 84 4.21 -0.62 -4.02
CA GLU A 84 3.19 0.11 -4.76
C GLU A 84 3.39 1.65 -4.75
N GLY A 85 4.38 2.14 -4.00
CA GLY A 85 4.70 3.57 -3.90
C GLY A 85 3.78 4.35 -2.95
N TYR A 86 3.20 3.68 -1.96
CA TYR A 86 2.45 4.27 -0.87
C TYR A 86 3.25 4.31 0.44
N ASP A 87 2.88 5.22 1.32
CA ASP A 87 3.32 5.28 2.70
C ASP A 87 2.14 4.97 3.63
N LEU A 88 2.40 4.20 4.69
CA LEU A 88 1.41 3.93 5.75
C LEU A 88 1.54 4.90 6.93
N GLU A 89 2.59 5.71 6.96
CA GLU A 89 2.75 6.79 7.94
C GLU A 89 1.77 7.93 7.65
N PRO A 90 1.21 8.60 8.68
CA PRO A 90 1.45 8.43 10.11
C PRO A 90 0.51 7.43 10.81
N ALA A 91 -0.33 6.71 10.05
CA ALA A 91 -1.35 5.84 10.63
C ALA A 91 -0.76 4.59 11.28
N PHE A 92 0.31 4.07 10.68
CA PHE A 92 1.18 3.05 11.23
C PHE A 92 2.51 3.70 11.62
N ASP A 93 3.00 3.47 12.83
CA ASP A 93 4.19 4.13 13.34
C ASP A 93 5.02 3.15 14.18
N TRP A 94 6.30 3.00 13.82
CA TRP A 94 7.28 2.24 14.58
C TRP A 94 8.02 3.17 15.53
N ARG A 95 7.66 3.12 16.82
CA ARG A 95 8.36 3.93 17.83
C ARG A 95 9.41 3.13 18.55
N GLU A 96 10.66 3.57 18.42
CA GLU A 96 11.70 3.22 19.37
C GLU A 96 11.51 4.05 20.64
N THR A 97 11.19 3.39 21.75
CA THR A 97 11.21 4.02 23.07
C THR A 97 12.51 3.69 23.79
N PRO A 98 13.29 4.70 24.20
CA PRO A 98 14.47 4.46 25.03
C PRO A 98 14.01 4.03 26.42
N SER A 99 14.46 2.85 26.88
CA SER A 99 14.26 2.44 28.27
C SER A 99 15.26 3.14 29.18
N VAL A 100 14.81 3.44 30.40
CA VAL A 100 15.67 3.91 31.51
C VAL A 100 16.82 2.93 31.80
N THR A 101 16.66 1.65 31.46
CA THR A 101 17.69 0.60 31.62
C THR A 101 18.69 0.53 30.45
N GLY A 102 18.60 1.40 29.44
CA GLY A 102 19.48 1.40 28.27
C GLY A 102 19.11 0.40 27.17
N HIS A 103 18.04 -0.39 27.36
CA HIS A 103 17.49 -1.25 26.32
C HIS A 103 16.53 -0.45 25.44
N ARG A 104 16.63 -0.58 24.11
CA ARG A 104 15.63 0.00 23.20
C ARG A 104 14.45 -0.96 23.11
N ALA A 105 13.25 -0.44 23.24
CA ALA A 105 12.02 -1.20 23.02
C ALA A 105 11.30 -0.61 21.81
N ALA A 106 11.14 -1.41 20.75
CA ALA A 106 10.29 -1.07 19.63
C ALA A 106 8.82 -1.32 20.00
N GLU A 107 7.95 -0.40 19.58
CA GLU A 107 6.50 -0.49 19.70
C GLU A 107 5.89 -0.23 18.33
N VAL A 108 5.04 -1.16 17.87
CA VAL A 108 4.26 -1.00 16.64
C VAL A 108 2.93 -0.34 17.01
N ARG A 109 2.72 0.89 16.56
CA ARG A 109 1.43 1.58 16.67
C ARG A 109 0.61 1.33 15.42
N VAL A 110 -0.64 0.93 15.65
CA VAL A 110 -1.63 0.66 14.61
C VAL A 110 -2.78 1.68 14.70
N PRO A 111 -3.48 1.95 13.59
CA PRO A 111 -4.59 2.89 13.60
C PRO A 111 -5.82 2.33 14.33
N THR A 112 -6.78 3.22 14.61
CA THR A 112 -8.07 2.82 15.23
C THR A 112 -8.86 1.87 14.33
N ALA A 113 -8.74 2.03 13.01
CA ALA A 113 -9.26 1.11 12.02
C ALA A 113 -8.31 1.02 10.82
N CYS A 114 -8.22 -0.17 10.22
CA CYS A 114 -7.53 -0.45 8.97
C CYS A 114 -8.37 -1.42 8.13
N VAL A 115 -8.25 -1.34 6.82
CA VAL A 115 -8.78 -2.34 5.89
C VAL A 115 -7.64 -2.84 5.00
N ALA A 116 -7.59 -4.15 4.80
CA ALA A 116 -6.75 -4.80 3.81
C ALA A 116 -7.63 -5.56 2.82
N VAL A 117 -7.38 -5.39 1.53
CA VAL A 117 -8.13 -6.01 0.44
C VAL A 117 -7.21 -6.96 -0.29
N TYR A 118 -7.66 -8.20 -0.39
CA TYR A 118 -6.98 -9.26 -1.12
C TYR A 118 -7.82 -9.66 -2.33
N ALA A 119 -7.18 -9.84 -3.47
CA ALA A 119 -7.78 -10.47 -4.65
C ALA A 119 -6.90 -11.64 -5.07
N ASP A 120 -7.49 -12.80 -5.30
CA ASP A 120 -6.77 -14.06 -5.58
C ASP A 120 -5.75 -14.47 -4.51
N GLY A 121 -5.88 -13.93 -3.29
CA GLY A 121 -4.95 -14.16 -2.19
C GLY A 121 -3.80 -13.16 -2.10
N ASP A 122 -3.63 -12.30 -3.10
CA ASP A 122 -2.61 -11.27 -3.12
C ASP A 122 -3.15 -9.96 -2.54
N LEU A 123 -2.34 -9.28 -1.73
CA LEU A 123 -2.68 -8.01 -1.12
C LEU A 123 -2.70 -6.90 -2.19
N GLN A 124 -3.87 -6.34 -2.46
CA GLN A 124 -4.08 -5.32 -3.49
C GLN A 124 -4.19 -3.91 -2.92
N CYS A 125 -4.72 -3.77 -1.69
CA CYS A 125 -4.94 -2.47 -1.09
C CYS A 125 -4.84 -2.54 0.43
N VAL A 126 -4.15 -1.58 1.05
CA VAL A 126 -4.23 -1.30 2.49
C VAL A 126 -4.62 0.16 2.68
N ALA A 127 -5.61 0.41 3.54
CA ALA A 127 -5.97 1.76 3.96
C ALA A 127 -6.12 1.81 5.50
N PRO A 128 -5.70 2.90 6.16
CA PRO A 128 -5.25 4.17 5.57
C PRO A 128 -3.81 4.12 5.01
N CYS A 129 -3.61 4.80 3.88
CA CYS A 129 -2.31 4.99 3.24
C CYS A 129 -2.23 6.39 2.59
N THR A 130 -1.06 6.80 2.13
CA THR A 130 -0.84 8.07 1.43
C THR A 130 0.13 7.84 0.27
N ASP A 131 -0.05 8.54 -0.86
CA ASP A 131 0.88 8.50 -2.01
C ASP A 131 1.89 9.66 -1.99
N GLY A 132 2.05 10.31 -0.83
CA GLY A 132 2.79 11.56 -0.65
C GLY A 132 2.01 12.83 -0.97
N ASP A 133 1.05 12.79 -1.90
CA ASP A 133 0.23 13.95 -2.31
C ASP A 133 -1.17 13.93 -1.68
N ARG A 134 -1.75 12.74 -1.53
CA ARG A 134 -3.09 12.50 -1.03
C ARG A 134 -3.11 11.33 -0.06
N SER A 135 -3.87 11.52 1.03
CA SER A 135 -4.20 10.45 1.96
C SER A 135 -5.51 9.77 1.57
N TYR A 136 -5.51 8.44 1.61
CA TYR A 136 -6.65 7.58 1.38
C TYR A 136 -7.13 7.00 2.71
N THR A 137 -8.40 7.22 3.03
CA THR A 137 -8.99 6.73 4.27
C THR A 137 -9.64 5.35 4.06
N VAL A 138 -9.92 4.64 5.16
CA VAL A 138 -10.71 3.39 5.11
C VAL A 138 -12.05 3.60 4.41
N MET A 139 -12.69 4.75 4.61
CA MET A 139 -13.98 5.05 4.00
C MET A 139 -13.88 5.28 2.49
N ASP A 140 -12.78 5.85 2.01
CA ASP A 140 -12.51 6.01 0.57
C ASP A 140 -12.29 4.66 -0.08
N CYS A 141 -11.52 3.77 0.56
CA CYS A 141 -11.31 2.40 0.10
C CYS A 141 -12.64 1.63 0.00
N LEU A 142 -13.47 1.65 1.05
CA LEU A 142 -14.79 1.01 1.02
C LEU A 142 -15.71 1.59 -0.05
N ALA A 143 -15.69 2.91 -0.27
CA ALA A 143 -16.50 3.54 -1.32
C ALA A 143 -16.10 3.07 -2.72
N ARG A 144 -14.79 2.91 -2.98
CA ARG A 144 -14.29 2.38 -4.25
C ARG A 144 -14.67 0.93 -4.48
N LEU A 145 -14.62 0.10 -3.43
CA LEU A 145 -15.08 -1.29 -3.50
C LEU A 145 -16.58 -1.38 -3.79
N GLU A 146 -17.39 -0.46 -3.25
CA GLU A 146 -18.82 -0.36 -3.58
C GLU A 146 -19.05 0.00 -5.07
N GLU A 147 -18.10 0.70 -5.69
CA GLU A 147 -18.09 1.01 -7.13
C GLU A 147 -17.49 -0.13 -7.97
N GLY A 148 -16.99 -1.20 -7.35
CA GLY A 148 -16.36 -2.35 -8.02
C GLY A 148 -14.88 -2.15 -8.37
N VAL A 149 -14.22 -1.14 -7.79
CA VAL A 149 -12.80 -0.83 -8.02
C VAL A 149 -11.96 -1.36 -6.85
N ILE A 150 -11.10 -2.35 -7.12
CA ILE A 150 -10.30 -3.06 -6.11
C ILE A 150 -8.92 -2.41 -5.91
N GLU A 151 -8.34 -1.88 -6.99
CA GLU A 151 -7.03 -1.24 -6.96
C GLU A 151 -7.16 0.19 -6.39
N PRO A 152 -6.27 0.63 -5.50
CA PRO A 152 -6.07 2.05 -5.32
C PRO A 152 -5.50 2.56 -6.66
N GLU A 153 -6.15 3.51 -7.33
CA GLU A 153 -5.54 4.04 -8.57
C GLU A 153 -4.21 4.68 -8.18
N PRO A 154 -3.06 4.18 -8.67
CA PRO A 154 -1.84 4.94 -8.54
C PRO A 154 -2.02 6.23 -9.33
N LEU A 155 -1.56 7.36 -8.77
CA LEU A 155 -1.30 8.55 -9.57
C LEU A 155 -0.41 8.11 -10.73
N ASP A 156 -0.91 8.25 -11.96
CA ASP A 156 -0.23 8.03 -13.23
C ASP A 156 1.08 7.24 -13.07
N THR A 157 1.03 5.94 -13.35
CA THR A 157 2.26 5.23 -13.73
C THR A 157 2.75 5.98 -14.96
N ARG A 158 3.58 7.02 -14.78
CA ARG A 158 4.19 7.78 -15.87
C ARG A 158 4.80 6.71 -16.72
N GLU A 159 4.21 6.53 -17.89
CA GLU A 159 4.54 5.49 -18.82
C GLU A 159 6.06 5.43 -18.89
N ARG A 160 6.66 4.41 -18.26
CA ARG A 160 7.99 3.95 -18.64
C ARG A 160 7.79 3.32 -20.00
N THR A 161 7.53 4.17 -20.99
CA THR A 161 7.87 3.93 -22.36
C THR A 161 9.38 3.77 -22.36
N ASP A 162 9.79 2.53 -22.14
CA ASP A 162 11.06 2.02 -22.60
C ASP A 162 11.01 2.15 -24.12
N VAL A 163 11.27 3.36 -24.61
CA VAL A 163 11.79 3.58 -25.95
C VAL A 163 13.20 3.00 -25.89
N SER A 164 13.26 1.69 -26.02
CA SER A 164 14.38 0.99 -26.60
C SER A 164 14.56 1.56 -28.02
N ARG A 165 15.23 2.72 -28.08
CA ARG A 165 15.81 3.29 -29.29
C ARG A 165 16.85 2.27 -29.76
N GLY A 166 16.43 1.44 -30.70
CA GLY A 166 17.32 0.63 -31.51
C GLY A 166 18.42 1.52 -32.10
N ALA A 167 19.63 0.96 -32.07
CA ALA A 167 20.85 1.54 -32.60
C ALA A 167 20.85 1.65 -34.14
N SER A 168 21.93 2.26 -34.65
CA SER A 168 22.34 2.53 -36.04
C SER A 168 21.70 3.80 -36.66
N ASP A 169 22.43 4.74 -37.24
CA ASP A 169 23.80 4.80 -37.77
C ASP A 169 24.20 6.29 -37.79
N SER A 170 25.37 6.65 -37.27
CA SER A 170 26.60 6.92 -38.03
C SER A 170 26.67 8.30 -38.67
N ASP A 171 27.86 8.89 -38.49
CA ASP A 171 28.44 10.04 -39.16
C ASP A 171 27.83 11.42 -38.89
N GLU A 172 28.65 12.31 -38.31
CA GLU A 172 28.86 13.70 -38.76
C GLU A 172 29.32 14.59 -37.58
N SER A 173 30.56 14.43 -37.09
CA SER A 173 31.19 15.42 -36.20
C SER A 173 32.73 15.40 -36.20
N ALA A 174 33.36 14.97 -37.30
CA ALA A 174 34.81 15.08 -37.49
C ALA A 174 35.24 16.26 -38.38
N GLN A 175 34.31 17.11 -38.85
CA GLN A 175 34.62 18.18 -39.83
C GLN A 175 34.71 19.61 -39.25
N ASN A 176 34.68 19.81 -37.92
CA ASN A 176 34.74 21.16 -37.33
C ASN A 176 36.12 21.56 -36.75
N ALA A 177 37.21 20.88 -37.15
CA ALA A 177 38.57 21.21 -36.69
C ALA A 177 39.41 22.00 -37.72
N GLU A 178 38.97 22.14 -38.97
CA GLU A 178 39.76 22.81 -40.02
C GLU A 178 39.40 24.29 -40.27
N ARG A 179 38.48 24.87 -39.49
CA ARG A 179 38.05 26.27 -39.67
C ARG A 179 38.79 27.31 -38.83
N TYR A 180 39.75 26.90 -38.00
CA TYR A 180 40.54 27.82 -37.16
C TYR A 180 42.00 28.05 -37.63
N ALA A 181 42.42 27.48 -38.76
CA ALA A 181 43.79 27.63 -39.27
C ALA A 181 43.95 28.62 -40.44
N ARG A 182 42.95 29.45 -40.76
CA ARG A 182 42.99 30.36 -41.93
C ARG A 182 42.53 31.80 -41.66
N SER A 183 42.90 32.38 -40.51
CA SER A 183 42.49 33.75 -40.19
C SER A 183 43.52 34.61 -39.45
N GLU A 184 44.82 34.29 -39.48
CA GLU A 184 45.88 35.22 -39.04
C GLU A 184 47.14 35.13 -39.92
N GLU A 185 46.97 35.09 -41.25
CA GLU A 185 47.92 35.76 -42.16
C GLU A 185 47.24 37.08 -42.53
N LEU A 186 47.60 38.17 -41.82
CA LEU A 186 47.52 39.58 -42.23
C LEU A 186 47.92 40.45 -41.03
N GLU A 187 49.22 40.50 -40.72
CA GLU A 187 49.95 41.74 -40.37
C GLU A 187 51.48 41.51 -40.46
#